data_AF-A0A2V8MRA5-F1
#
_entry.id   AF-A0A2V8MRA5-F1
#
_cell.length_a   1.000
_cell.length_b   1.000
_cell.length_c   1.000
_cell.angle_alpha   90.00
_cell.angle_beta   90.00
_cell.angle_gamma   90.00
#
_symmetry.space_group_name_H-M   'P 1'
#
loop_
_entity.id
_entity.type
_entity.pdbx_description
1 polymer ?
#
loop_
_entity_poly.entity_id
_entity_poly.type
_entity_poly.pdbx_seq_one_letter_code
_entity_poly.pdbx_strand_id
1 'polypeptide(L)' 'MTDKRYNLMVSVLAHNLLNHVNLGPVIGNLSSPLFGMSNTLAGGFGFGSNSGTSAAGGTESGNRRIEMQVKFSF' A
#
# COMPACT_ATOMS: atom_id res chain seq x y z
N MET A 1 -46.23 -13.33 -7.65
CA MET A 1 -45.25 -12.40 -7.09
C MET A 1 -44.15 -13.25 -6.47
N THR A 2 -42.92 -13.23 -7.00
CA THR A 2 -41.86 -14.12 -6.50
C THR A 2 -41.30 -13.57 -5.19
N ASP A 3 -41.59 -14.26 -4.10
CA ASP A 3 -41.10 -14.00 -2.74
C ASP A 3 -39.62 -14.40 -2.66
N LYS A 4 -38.71 -13.43 -2.81
CA LYS A 4 -37.25 -13.70 -2.72
C LYS A 4 -36.87 -13.84 -1.26
N ARG A 5 -36.95 -15.08 -0.78
CA ARG A 5 -36.79 -15.49 0.62
C ARG A 5 -35.34 -15.54 1.12
N TYR A 6 -34.37 -15.35 0.21
CA TYR A 6 -32.93 -15.34 0.50
C TYR A 6 -32.18 -14.47 -0.52
N ASN A 7 -31.09 -13.83 -0.11
CA ASN A 7 -30.19 -13.05 -0.96
C ASN A 7 -28.72 -13.34 -0.60
N LEU A 8 -27.86 -13.41 -1.61
CA LEU A 8 -26.41 -13.59 -1.49
C LEU A 8 -25.70 -12.55 -2.36
N MET A 9 -24.86 -11.73 -1.73
CA MET A 9 -23.97 -10.77 -2.39
C MET A 9 -22.52 -11.17 -2.15
N VAL A 10 -21.73 -11.19 -3.21
CA VAL A 10 -20.29 -11.40 -3.18
C VAL A 10 -19.61 -10.14 -3.72
N SER A 11 -18.65 -9.60 -2.99
CA SER A 11 -17.93 -8.38 -3.33
C SER A 11 -16.42 -8.64 -3.26
N VAL A 12 -15.69 -8.04 -4.21
CA VAL A 12 -14.22 -8.04 -4.23
C VAL A 12 -13.75 -6.61 -4.37
N LEU A 13 -12.77 -6.21 -3.57
CA LEU A 13 -12.20 -4.87 -3.57
C LEU A 13 -10.68 -4.97 -3.68
N ALA A 14 -10.12 -4.34 -4.72
CA ALA A 14 -8.70 -4.33 -4.98
C ALA A 14 -8.13 -2.92 -4.76
N HIS A 15 -7.29 -2.75 -3.74
CA HIS A 15 -6.55 -1.52 -3.48
C HIS A 15 -5.17 -1.59 -4.11
N ASN A 16 -4.87 -0.64 -5.01
CA ASN A 16 -3.53 -0.42 -5.57
C ASN A 16 -2.90 -1.67 -6.21
N LEU A 17 -3.73 -2.63 -6.65
CA LEU A 17 -3.28 -3.93 -7.15
C LEU A 17 -2.27 -3.82 -8.30
N LEU A 18 -2.45 -2.82 -9.17
CA LEU A 18 -1.64 -2.59 -10.37
C LEU A 18 -0.71 -1.38 -10.29
N ASN A 19 -0.75 -0.60 -9.20
CA ASN A 19 0.07 0.61 -9.13
C ASN A 19 1.55 0.25 -9.03
N HIS A 20 2.43 1.17 -9.45
CA HIS A 20 3.86 1.04 -9.25
C HIS A 20 4.24 1.66 -7.89
N VAL A 21 5.31 1.17 -7.26
CA VAL A 21 5.84 1.82 -6.05
C VAL A 21 6.54 3.11 -6.44
N ASN A 22 6.28 4.19 -5.71
CA ASN A 22 6.99 5.44 -5.90
C ASN A 22 8.20 5.45 -4.96
N LEU A 23 9.41 5.38 -5.52
CA LEU A 23 10.65 5.28 -4.76
C LEU A 23 11.12 6.66 -4.27
N GLY A 24 11.64 6.72 -3.05
CA GLY A 24 12.20 7.93 -2.46
C GLY A 24 13.56 8.31 -3.06
N PRO A 25 14.20 9.38 -2.56
CA PRO A 25 15.52 9.79 -3.02
C PRO A 25 16.57 8.67 -2.91
N VAL A 26 17.50 8.63 -3.86
CA VAL A 26 18.60 7.65 -3.89
C VAL A 26 19.69 8.00 -2.87
N ILE A 27 20.46 6.99 -2.44
CA ILE A 27 21.57 7.17 -1.51
C ILE A 27 22.76 7.82 -2.23
N GLY A 28 23.13 9.03 -1.82
CA GLY A 28 24.26 9.80 -2.37
C GLY A 28 25.63 9.53 -1.72
N ASN A 29 25.71 8.61 -0.75
CA ASN A 29 26.97 8.27 -0.08
C ASN A 29 27.78 7.26 -0.91
N LEU A 30 28.92 7.69 -1.45
CA LEU A 30 29.81 6.88 -2.29
C LEU A 30 30.41 5.65 -1.57
N SER A 31 30.45 5.65 -0.24
CA SER A 31 30.91 4.50 0.55
C SER A 31 29.80 3.48 0.82
N SER A 32 28.55 3.76 0.41
CA SER A 32 27.43 2.84 0.60
C SER A 32 27.41 1.77 -0.49
N PRO A 33 27.22 0.48 -0.15
CA PRO A 33 26.96 -0.55 -1.15
C PRO A 33 25.64 -0.32 -1.90
N LEU A 34 24.78 0.56 -1.39
CA LEU A 34 23.52 0.95 -2.00
C LEU A 34 23.60 2.33 -2.70
N PHE A 35 24.80 2.84 -2.99
CA PHE A 35 24.96 4.10 -3.71
C PHE A 35 24.17 4.11 -5.02
N GLY A 36 23.45 5.20 -5.28
CA GLY A 36 22.61 5.35 -6.46
C GLY A 36 21.31 4.53 -6.43
N MET A 37 21.03 3.80 -5.36
CA MET A 37 19.78 3.06 -5.16
C MET A 37 18.89 3.73 -4.11
N SER A 38 17.57 3.58 -4.27
CA SER A 38 16.58 4.03 -3.29
C SER A 38 16.17 2.86 -2.40
N ASN A 39 16.11 3.10 -1.09
CA ASN A 39 15.67 2.12 -0.09
C ASN A 39 14.49 2.65 0.75
N THR A 40 13.76 3.63 0.23
CA THR A 40 12.58 4.23 0.87
C THR A 40 11.50 4.50 -0.19
N LEU A 41 10.25 4.73 0.23
CA LEU A 41 9.22 5.24 -0.67
C LEU A 41 9.22 6.77 -0.72
N ALA A 42 8.76 7.31 -1.84
CA ALA A 42 8.50 8.74 -2.00
C ALA A 42 7.24 9.12 -1.20
N GLY A 43 7.39 10.15 -0.37
CA GLY A 43 6.31 10.67 0.46
C GLY A 43 6.39 10.15 1.89
N GLY A 44 6.85 11.01 2.78
CA GLY A 44 6.63 10.92 4.22
C GLY A 44 6.03 12.24 4.68
N PHE A 45 4.91 12.19 5.40
CA PHE A 45 4.39 13.39 6.08
C PHE A 45 5.30 13.68 7.27
N GLY A 46 6.17 14.68 7.12
CA GLY A 46 7.04 15.16 8.18
C GLY A 46 8.06 16.17 7.66
N PHE A 47 8.00 17.39 8.16
CA PHE A 47 9.00 18.42 7.90
C PHE A 47 10.31 18.00 8.58
N GLY A 48 11.33 17.70 7.77
CA GLY A 48 12.70 17.46 8.23
C GLY A 48 13.06 15.99 8.39
N SER A 49 13.60 15.38 7.34
CA SER A 49 14.57 14.30 7.50
C SER A 49 15.56 14.31 6.36
N ASN A 50 16.63 15.09 6.56
CA ASN A 50 17.91 14.89 5.92
C ASN A 50 18.65 13.77 6.69
N SER A 51 18.08 12.57 6.75
CA SER A 51 18.79 11.39 7.23
C SER A 51 18.04 10.14 6.80
N GLY A 52 18.77 9.18 6.23
CA GLY A 52 18.25 7.93 5.67
C GLY A 52 17.75 6.95 6.72
N THR A 53 16.75 7.35 7.52
CA THR A 53 16.06 6.48 8.46
C THR A 53 14.62 6.28 7.99
N SER A 54 14.36 5.06 7.53
CA SER A 54 13.04 4.48 7.28
C SER A 54 12.23 4.40 8.58
N ALA A 55 11.72 5.53 9.08
CA ALA A 55 10.93 5.56 10.30
C ALA A 55 9.92 6.71 10.33
N ALA A 56 8.83 6.53 9.59
CA ALA A 56 7.48 7.04 9.86
C ALA A 56 6.56 6.46 8.77
N GLY A 57 6.28 5.15 8.81
CA GLY A 57 5.13 4.73 9.61
C GLY A 57 3.79 4.89 8.87
N GLY A 58 3.77 4.80 7.54
CA GLY A 58 2.61 4.32 6.81
C GLY A 58 2.84 2.85 6.51
N THR A 59 2.15 1.95 7.20
CA THR A 59 2.27 0.51 7.00
C THR A 59 1.96 0.16 5.53
N GLU A 60 2.99 0.01 4.70
CA GLU A 60 2.87 -0.44 3.30
C GLU A 60 2.42 -1.90 3.17
N SER A 61 2.25 -2.59 4.30
CA SER A 61 1.53 -3.87 4.37
C SER A 61 0.10 -3.81 3.81
N GLY A 62 -0.44 -2.61 3.52
CA GLY A 62 -1.75 -2.41 2.91
C GLY A 62 -1.75 -1.98 1.44
N ASN A 63 -0.59 -1.72 0.81
CA ASN A 63 -0.56 -0.95 -0.44
C ASN A 63 -0.74 -1.79 -1.72
N ARG A 64 -0.97 -3.11 -1.60
CA ARG A 64 -1.46 -3.99 -2.67
C ARG A 64 -2.37 -5.04 -2.05
N ARG A 65 -3.64 -4.70 -1.83
CA ARG A 65 -4.56 -5.52 -1.05
C ARG A 65 -5.77 -5.92 -1.88
N ILE A 66 -6.18 -7.18 -1.74
CA ILE A 66 -7.47 -7.67 -2.23
C ILE A 66 -8.30 -8.06 -1.00
N GLU A 67 -9.51 -7.55 -0.92
CA GLU A 67 -10.49 -7.86 0.11
C GLU A 67 -11.71 -8.51 -0.53
N MET A 68 -12.23 -9.55 0.13
CA MET A 68 -13.41 -10.27 -0.33
C MET A 68 -14.46 -10.26 0.77
N GLN A 69 -15.70 -9.96 0.40
CA GLN A 69 -16.82 -9.92 1.32
C GLN A 69 -17.97 -10.75 0.76
N VAL A 70 -18.57 -11.57 1.63
CA VAL A 70 -19.80 -12.30 1.34
C VAL A 70 -20.87 -11.86 2.32
N LYS A 71 -22.04 -11.48 1.81
CA LYS A 71 -23.21 -11.06 2.58
C LYS A 71 -24.40 -11.92 2.21
N PHE A 72 -24.99 -12.58 3.21
CA PHE A 72 -26.19 -13.38 3.07
C PHE A 72 -27.32 -12.76 3.89
N SER A 73 -28.53 -12.69 3.35
CA SER A 73 -29.73 -12.22 4.08
C SER A 73 -30.94 -13.12 3.79
N PHE A 74 -31.84 -13.21 4.76
CA PHE A 74 -33.03 -14.07 4.77
C PHE A 74 -34.23 -13.30 5.34
#